data_AF-A0A927BDL0-F1
#
_entry.id   AF-A0A927BDL0-F1
#
_cell.length_a   1.000
_cell.length_b   1.000
_cell.length_c   1.000
_cell.angle_alpha   90.00
_cell.angle_beta   90.00
_cell.angle_gamma   90.00
#
_symmetry.space_group_name_H-M   'P 1'
#
loop_
_entity.id
_entity.type
_entity.pdbx_description
1 polymer ?
#
loop_
_entity_poly.entity_id
_entity_poly.type
_entity_poly.pdbx_seq_one_letter_code
_entity_poly.pdbx_strand_id
1 'polypeptide(L)'
;MKYICIFINIELSGETHLTREQGEYDAGRTFTLTELGYAELRFTNQQALYHLNEVLAIITDKLRNSPSIFPQQQRVARLPLSRGLCA
;
A
#
# COMPACT_ATOMS: atom_id res chain seq x y z
N MET A 1 -8.57 -0.78 21.91
CA MET A 1 -7.59 -0.83 20.81
C MET A 1 -8.34 -0.87 19.49
N LYS A 2 -8.19 0.15 18.63
CA LYS A 2 -8.65 0.10 17.23
C LYS A 2 -7.48 -0.42 16.40
N TYR A 3 -7.60 -1.63 15.84
CA TYR A 3 -6.72 -2.10 14.78
C TYR A 3 -7.20 -1.45 13.49
N ILE A 4 -6.34 -0.66 12.83
CA ILE A 4 -6.61 -0.18 11.47
C ILE A 4 -5.95 -1.16 10.51
N CYS A 5 -6.78 -1.89 9.76
CA CYS A 5 -6.35 -2.65 8.61
C CYS A 5 -6.27 -1.69 7.42
N ILE A 6 -5.13 -1.67 6.74
CA ILE A 6 -4.98 -0.96 5.47
C ILE A 6 -5.46 -1.92 4.39
N PHE A 7 -6.51 -1.54 3.67
CA PHE A 7 -7.00 -2.30 2.54
C PHE A 7 -6.49 -1.65 1.25
N ILE A 8 -5.78 -2.41 0.41
CA ILE A 8 -5.29 -1.94 -0.90
C ILE A 8 -5.96 -2.77 -1.99
N ASN A 9 -6.62 -2.10 -2.93
CA ASN A 9 -7.08 -2.70 -4.18
C ASN A 9 -6.01 -2.48 -5.25
N ILE A 10 -5.58 -3.56 -5.92
CA ILE A 10 -4.63 -3.51 -7.04
C ILE A 10 -5.36 -3.97 -8.29
N GLU A 11 -5.49 -3.09 -9.28
CA GLU A 11 -6.18 -3.37 -10.54
C GLU A 11 -5.19 -3.29 -11.71
N LEU A 12 -5.24 -4.27 -12.61
CA LEU A 12 -4.57 -4.21 -13.90
C LEU A 12 -5.55 -3.66 -14.94
N SER A 13 -5.32 -2.43 -15.37
CA SER A 13 -6.11 -1.76 -16.39
C SER A 13 -5.62 -2.19 -17.78
N GLY A 14 -6.48 -2.92 -18.49
CA GLY A 14 -6.37 -3.07 -19.93
C GLY A 14 -6.75 -1.78 -20.66
N GLU A 15 -6.43 -1.69 -21.95
CA GLU A 15 -7.01 -0.68 -22.83
C GLU A 15 -8.50 -0.97 -22.97
N THR A 16 -9.31 -0.38 -22.09
CA THR A 16 -10.76 -0.36 -22.23
C THR A 16 -11.14 0.79 -23.14
N HIS A 17 -12.06 0.55 -24.08
CA HIS A 17 -12.63 1.61 -24.91
C HIS A 17 -13.19 2.70 -23.99
N LEU A 18 -12.79 3.96 -24.23
CA LEU A 18 -13.15 5.15 -23.44
C LEU A 18 -14.63 5.50 -23.61
N THR A 19 -15.52 4.59 -23.22
CA THR A 19 -16.96 4.80 -23.23
C THR A 19 -17.36 5.58 -21.98
N ARG A 20 -18.42 6.39 -22.13
CA ARG A 20 -19.01 7.14 -21.01
C ARG A 20 -19.44 6.22 -19.87
N GLU A 21 -20.00 5.07 -20.21
CA GLU A 21 -20.45 4.04 -19.25
C GLU A 21 -19.30 3.49 -18.40
N GLN A 22 -18.12 3.26 -19.00
CA GLN A 22 -16.95 2.84 -18.25
C GLN A 22 -16.48 3.91 -17.25
N GLY A 23 -16.54 5.18 -17.65
CA GLY A 23 -16.23 6.30 -16.74
C GLY A 23 -17.17 6.37 -15.54
N GLU A 24 -18.47 6.15 -15.76
CA GLU A 24 -19.48 6.11 -14.68
C GLU A 24 -19.25 4.91 -13.76
N TYR A 25 -18.93 3.74 -14.30
CA TYR A 25 -18.61 2.55 -13.52
C TYR A 25 -17.34 2.72 -12.68
N ASP A 26 -16.27 3.26 -13.26
CA ASP A 26 -15.01 3.52 -12.57
C ASP A 26 -15.20 4.56 -11.44
N ALA A 27 -16.00 5.60 -11.67
CA ALA A 27 -16.32 6.59 -10.64
C ALA A 27 -17.13 5.96 -9.49
N GLY A 28 -18.14 5.14 -9.81
CA GLY A 28 -18.93 4.43 -8.80
C GLY A 28 -18.09 3.47 -7.97
N ARG A 29 -17.22 2.69 -8.63
CA ARG A 29 -16.27 1.78 -7.95
C ARG A 29 -15.32 2.55 -7.03
N THR A 30 -14.69 3.61 -7.53
CA THR A 30 -13.75 4.43 -6.76
C THR A 30 -14.42 5.00 -5.52
N PHE A 31 -15.64 5.52 -5.67
CA PHE A 31 -16.44 6.03 -4.56
C PHE A 31 -16.69 4.96 -3.50
N THR A 32 -17.20 3.79 -3.90
CA THR A 32 -17.48 2.68 -2.96
C THR A 32 -16.23 2.19 -2.24
N LEU A 33 -15.12 2.00 -2.96
CA LEU A 33 -13.87 1.52 -2.35
C LEU A 33 -13.29 2.54 -1.36
N THR A 34 -13.37 3.83 -1.68
CA THR A 34 -12.92 4.90 -0.79
C THR A 34 -13.72 4.94 0.50
N GLU A 35 -15.06 4.84 0.41
CA GLU A 35 -15.94 4.80 1.61
C GLU A 35 -15.65 3.59 2.51
N LEU A 36 -15.22 2.46 1.92
CA LEU A 36 -14.81 1.26 2.66
C LEU A 36 -13.38 1.34 3.23
N GLY A 37 -12.66 2.44 2.99
CA GLY A 37 -11.30 2.64 3.48
C GLY A 37 -10.22 1.94 2.65
N TYR A 38 -10.52 1.57 1.40
CA TYR A 38 -9.53 1.03 0.47
C TYR A 38 -8.75 2.15 -0.20
N ALA A 39 -7.44 1.94 -0.36
CA ALA A 39 -6.64 2.70 -1.32
C ALA A 39 -6.56 1.92 -2.64
N GLU A 40 -6.78 2.59 -3.76
CA GLU A 40 -6.69 1.96 -5.09
C GLU A 40 -5.32 2.24 -5.73
N LEU A 41 -4.71 1.21 -6.29
CA LEU A 41 -3.52 1.28 -7.15
C LEU A 41 -3.87 0.63 -8.49
N ARG A 42 -3.83 1.41 -9.56
CA ARG A 42 -4.11 0.93 -10.92
C ARG A 42 -2.82 0.93 -11.73
N PHE A 43 -2.53 -0.18 -12.39
CA PHE A 43 -1.38 -0.32 -13.28
C PHE A 43 -1.87 -0.73 -14.67
N THR A 44 -1.29 -0.19 -15.73
CA THR A 44 -1.57 -0.69 -17.07
C THR A 44 -0.96 -2.08 -17.26
N ASN A 45 -1.49 -2.85 -18.22
CA ASN A 45 -0.88 -4.13 -18.61
C ASN A 45 0.60 -3.96 -18.98
N GLN A 46 0.96 -2.88 -19.67
CA GLN A 46 2.34 -2.59 -20.06
C GLN A 46 3.25 -2.36 -18.84
N GLN A 47 2.75 -1.63 -17.82
CA GLN A 47 3.49 -1.44 -16.56
C GLN A 47 3.74 -2.76 -15.84
N ALA A 48 2.73 -3.62 -15.76
CA ALA A 48 2.88 -4.92 -15.12
C ALA A 48 3.84 -5.85 -15.87
N LEU A 49 3.82 -5.83 -17.20
CA LEU A 49 4.64 -6.70 -18.04
C LEU A 49 6.09 -6.24 -18.15
N TYR A 50 6.32 -4.93 -18.32
CA TYR A 50 7.63 -4.39 -18.67
C TYR A 50 8.29 -3.58 -17.57
N HIS A 51 7.53 -3.13 -16.57
CA HIS A 51 8.00 -2.26 -15.48
C HIS A 51 7.74 -2.87 -14.10
N LEU A 52 7.85 -4.20 -13.98
CA LEU A 52 7.49 -4.93 -12.76
C LEU A 52 8.20 -4.40 -11.51
N ASN A 53 9.49 -4.06 -11.60
CA ASN A 53 10.23 -3.51 -10.46
C ASN A 53 9.66 -2.16 -9.97
N GLU A 54 9.19 -1.31 -10.88
CA GLU A 54 8.55 -0.03 -10.55
C GLU A 54 7.19 -0.27 -9.90
N VAL A 55 6.39 -1.20 -10.44
CA VAL A 55 5.11 -1.62 -9.86
C VAL A 55 5.29 -2.11 -8.42
N LEU A 56 6.26 -2.99 -8.19
CA LEU A 56 6.58 -3.51 -6.86
C LEU A 56 7.07 -2.41 -5.91
N ALA A 57 7.86 -1.46 -6.40
CA ALA A 57 8.31 -0.32 -5.61
C ALA A 57 7.12 0.55 -5.15
N ILE A 58 6.17 0.83 -6.04
CA ILE A 58 4.95 1.60 -5.74
C ILE A 58 4.09 0.89 -4.69
N ILE A 59 3.84 -0.42 -4.88
CA ILE A 59 3.08 -1.22 -3.90
C ILE A 59 3.77 -1.21 -2.54
N THR A 60 5.10 -1.41 -2.53
CA THR A 60 5.90 -1.42 -1.31
C THR A 60 5.87 -0.08 -0.59
N ASP A 61 6.01 1.02 -1.33
CA ASP A 61 5.95 2.37 -0.78
C ASP A 61 4.58 2.65 -0.17
N LYS A 62 3.50 2.30 -0.89
CA LYS A 62 2.13 2.45 -0.40
C LYS A 62 1.91 1.70 0.90
N LEU A 63 2.38 0.46 1.01
CA LEU A 63 2.28 -0.34 2.22
C LEU A 63 3.09 0.26 3.40
N ARG A 64 4.27 0.83 3.13
CA ARG A 64 5.13 1.44 4.16
C ARG A 64 4.61 2.77 4.68
N ASN A 65 4.07 3.60 3.78
CA ASN A 65 3.63 4.96 4.09
C ASN A 65 2.15 5.04 4.44
N SER A 66 1.44 3.92 4.42
CA SER A 66 0.10 3.85 4.96
C SER A 66 0.14 4.03 6.48
N PRO A 67 -0.75 4.84 7.07
CA PRO A 67 -0.66 5.23 8.47
C PRO A 67 -0.69 4.00 9.39
N SER A 68 0.47 3.64 9.95
CA SER A 68 0.53 2.67 11.05
C SER A 68 0.18 3.41 12.34
N ILE A 69 -0.98 3.13 12.93
CA ILE A 69 -1.26 3.58 14.32
C ILE A 69 -0.44 2.75 15.34
N PHE A 70 0.30 1.74 14.88
CA PHE A 70 1.29 1.09 15.73
C PHE A 70 2.44 2.06 15.99
N PRO A 71 2.70 2.45 17.25
CA PRO A 71 3.90 3.22 17.56
C PRO A 71 5.07 2.40 17.05
N GLN A 72 5.93 3.02 16.24
CA GLN A 72 7.18 2.40 15.82
C GLN A 72 8.00 2.15 17.07
N GLN A 73 7.84 0.97 17.66
CA GLN A 73 8.67 0.53 18.77
C GLN A 73 10.09 0.54 18.21
N GLN A 74 10.88 1.41 18.84
CA GLN A 74 12.26 1.74 18.55
C GLN A 74 13.00 0.55 17.93
N ARG A 75 13.74 0.80 16.84
CA ARG A 75 14.90 -0.01 16.48
C ARG A 75 15.63 -0.30 17.78
N VAL A 76 15.64 -1.55 18.23
CA VAL A 76 16.45 -1.96 19.37
C VAL A 76 17.89 -1.85 18.91
N ALA A 77 18.46 -0.66 19.07
CA ALA A 77 19.89 -0.48 19.01
C ALA A 77 20.46 -1.39 20.11
N ARG A 78 21.23 -2.40 19.69
CA ARG A 78 21.99 -3.29 20.55
C ARG A 78 22.61 -2.48 21.70
N LEU A 79 22.18 -2.73 22.94
CA LEU A 79 22.94 -2.28 24.09
C LEU A 79 24.28 -3.05 24.10
N PRO A 80 25.42 -2.37 24.35
CA PRO A 80 26.68 -3.08 24.55
C PRO A 80 26.59 -3.88 25.86
N LEU A 81 27.03 -5.14 25.83
CA LEU A 81 27.22 -5.94 27.04
C LEU A 81 28.35 -5.31 27.87
N SER A 82 28.01 -4.41 28.79
CA SER A 82 28.89 -4.08 29.89
C SER A 82 29.00 -5.31 30.79
N ARG A 83 30.16 -5.98 30.74
CA ARG A 83 30.52 -6.97 31.74
C ARG A 83 30.62 -6.25 33.08
N GLY A 84 29.72 -6.59 34.00
CA GLY A 84 29.76 -6.11 35.38
C GLY A 84 31.04 -6.56 36.08
N LEU A 85 31.69 -5.62 36.78
CA LEU A 85 32.50 -5.94 37.96
C LEU A 85 31.54 -6.34 39.08
N CYS A 86 31.69 -7.54 39.61
CA CYS A 86 31.27 -7.86 40.97
C CYS A 86 32.54 -7.96 41.85
N ALA A 87 32.38 -7.47 43.07
CA ALA A 87 33.38 -7.30 44.13
C ALA A 87 34.09 -8.60 44.54
#